data_AF-A0A931MF43-F1
#
_entry.id   AF-A0A931MF43-F1
#
_cell.length_a   1.000
_cell.length_b   1.000
_cell.length_c   1.000
_cell.angle_alpha   90.00
_cell.angle_beta   90.00
_cell.angle_gamma   90.00
#
_symmetry.space_group_name_H-M   'P 1'
#
loop_
_entity.id
_entity.type
_entity.pdbx_description
1 polymer ?
#
loop_
_entity_poly.entity_id
_entity_poly.type
_entity_poly.pdbx_seq_one_letter_code
_entity_poly.pdbx_strand_id
1 'polypeptide(L)'
;MNSVRAKIVEDPKDYKWSSYSVYAYGKKDLIVDEHSIYKDLSKDEAERRKKYREFVRGMIKEKEAMKGEMNKRVLYGSEDFIEKVTKKYKVEAVIKPKGRPRKDEDDEK
;
A
#
# COMPACT_ATOMS: atom_id res chain seq x y z
N MET A 1 -2.65 -8.44 -0.17
CA MET A 1 -3.76 -7.59 -0.66
C MET A 1 -4.61 -7.12 0.52
N ASN A 2 -5.12 -5.89 0.50
CA ASN A 2 -5.86 -5.31 1.63
C ASN A 2 -7.19 -6.02 1.91
N SER A 3 -7.95 -6.36 0.87
CA SER A 3 -9.26 -7.03 0.99
C SER A 3 -9.19 -8.36 1.76
N VAL A 4 -8.15 -9.17 1.50
CA VAL A 4 -7.89 -10.42 2.24
C VAL A 4 -7.50 -10.14 3.69
N ARG A 5 -6.62 -9.16 3.93
CA ARG A 5 -6.17 -8.79 5.28
C ARG A 5 -7.32 -8.25 6.15
N ALA A 6 -8.22 -7.49 5.54
CA ALA A 6 -9.44 -6.98 6.16
C ALA A 6 -10.53 -8.05 6.32
N LYS A 7 -10.27 -9.31 5.91
CA LYS A 7 -11.22 -10.43 5.95
C LYS A 7 -12.51 -10.17 5.16
N ILE A 8 -12.44 -9.33 4.12
CA ILE A 8 -13.57 -9.07 3.22
C ILE A 8 -13.74 -10.23 2.23
N VAL A 9 -12.63 -10.84 1.81
CA VAL A 9 -12.59 -12.03 0.94
C VAL A 9 -11.55 -13.02 1.44
N GLU A 10 -11.71 -14.30 1.13
CA GLU A 10 -10.73 -15.34 1.46
C GLU A 10 -9.59 -15.38 0.43
N ASP A 11 -9.91 -15.25 -0.87
CA ASP A 11 -8.94 -15.26 -1.96
C ASP A 11 -8.89 -13.87 -2.65
N PRO A 12 -7.70 -13.35 -2.98
CA PRO A 12 -7.55 -12.13 -3.78
C PRO A 12 -8.38 -12.10 -5.07
N LYS A 13 -8.61 -13.25 -5.70
CA LYS A 13 -9.39 -13.36 -6.95
C LYS A 13 -10.86 -12.98 -6.76
N ASP A 14 -11.40 -13.12 -5.55
CA ASP A 14 -12.81 -12.90 -5.27
C ASP A 14 -13.13 -11.41 -5.11
N TYR A 15 -12.10 -10.57 -4.96
CA TYR A 15 -12.26 -9.13 -4.84
C TYR A 15 -12.32 -8.43 -6.21
N LYS A 16 -13.55 -8.17 -6.66
CA LYS A 16 -13.86 -7.60 -8.00
C LYS A 16 -13.30 -6.21 -8.23
N TRP A 17 -13.18 -5.38 -7.18
CA TRP A 17 -12.74 -3.98 -7.30
C TRP A 17 -11.23 -3.82 -7.25
N SER A 18 -10.51 -4.71 -7.93
CA SER A 18 -9.06 -4.59 -8.07
C SER A 18 -8.59 -5.07 -9.43
N SER A 19 -7.48 -4.51 -9.88
CA SER A 19 -6.77 -4.95 -11.08
C SER A 19 -6.09 -6.32 -10.93
N TYR A 20 -6.20 -6.97 -9.76
CA TYR A 20 -5.59 -8.29 -9.52
C TYR A 20 -6.01 -9.32 -10.56
N SER A 21 -7.29 -9.35 -10.95
CA SER A 21 -7.77 -10.30 -11.96
C SER A 21 -7.13 -10.10 -13.34
N VAL A 22 -6.79 -8.86 -13.68
CA VAL A 22 -6.12 -8.51 -14.94
C VAL A 22 -4.68 -9.04 -14.91
N TYR A 23 -3.90 -8.63 -13.91
CA TYR A 23 -2.49 -8.98 -13.83
C TYR A 23 -2.21 -10.44 -13.45
N ALA A 24 -3.11 -11.09 -12.70
CA ALA A 24 -2.93 -12.47 -12.23
C ALA A 24 -3.51 -13.53 -13.17
N TYR A 25 -4.59 -13.22 -13.89
CA TYR A 25 -5.34 -14.18 -14.71
C TYR A 25 -5.55 -13.72 -16.16
N GLY A 26 -5.14 -12.50 -16.52
CA GLY A 26 -5.30 -11.99 -17.89
C GLY A 26 -6.74 -11.63 -18.24
N LYS A 27 -7.57 -11.32 -17.24
CA LYS A 27 -8.93 -10.85 -17.51
C LYS A 27 -8.84 -9.53 -18.27
N LYS A 28 -9.57 -9.39 -19.37
CA LYS A 28 -9.67 -8.11 -20.09
C LYS A 28 -10.46 -7.11 -19.25
N ASP A 29 -9.89 -5.94 -19.06
CA ASP A 29 -10.52 -4.78 -18.42
C ASP A 29 -10.08 -3.55 -19.19
N LEU A 30 -11.03 -2.71 -19.60
CA LEU A 30 -10.76 -1.50 -20.39
C LEU A 30 -10.19 -0.36 -19.54
N ILE A 31 -10.24 -0.47 -18.21
CA ILE A 31 -9.78 0.56 -17.27
C ILE A 31 -8.30 0.34 -16.90
N VAL A 32 -7.77 -0.87 -17.09
CA VAL A 32 -6.45 -1.24 -16.58
C VAL A 32 -5.41 -1.20 -17.70
N ASP A 33 -4.53 -0.20 -17.61
CA ASP A 33 -3.34 -0.12 -18.45
C ASP A 33 -2.16 -0.91 -17.84
N GLU A 34 -1.45 -1.67 -18.67
CA GLU A 34 -0.29 -2.43 -18.23
C GLU A 34 0.95 -1.53 -18.09
N HIS A 35 1.43 -1.37 -16.86
CA HIS A 35 2.66 -0.63 -16.56
C HIS A 35 3.92 -1.40 -17.02
N SER A 36 4.99 -0.68 -17.39
CA SER A 36 6.27 -1.25 -17.83
C SER A 36 6.85 -2.26 -16.83
N ILE A 37 6.90 -1.88 -15.55
CA ILE A 37 7.34 -2.75 -14.43
C ILE A 37 6.66 -4.13 -14.44
N TYR A 38 5.36 -4.19 -14.76
CA TYR A 38 4.66 -5.48 -14.86
C TYR A 38 5.18 -6.29 -16.04
N LYS A 39 5.39 -5.67 -17.19
CA LYS A 39 5.96 -6.31 -18.39
C LYS A 39 7.39 -6.78 -18.16
N ASP A 40 8.16 -6.09 -17.31
CA ASP A 40 9.54 -6.45 -16.96
C ASP A 40 9.65 -7.71 -16.09
N LEU A 41 8.56 -8.15 -15.44
CA LEU A 41 8.55 -9.41 -14.66
C LEU A 41 8.87 -10.62 -15.53
N SER A 42 8.38 -10.65 -16.76
CA SER A 42 8.70 -11.68 -17.75
C SER A 42 8.22 -11.27 -19.16
N LYS A 43 9.02 -11.65 -20.16
CA LYS A 43 8.64 -11.53 -21.59
C LYS A 43 7.50 -12.47 -21.95
N ASP A 44 7.45 -13.65 -21.31
CA ASP A 44 6.35 -14.60 -21.49
C ASP A 44 5.17 -14.23 -20.58
N GLU A 45 3.97 -14.22 -21.16
CA GLU A 45 2.75 -13.80 -20.48
C GLU A 45 2.31 -14.78 -19.38
N ALA A 46 2.44 -16.10 -19.62
CA ALA A 46 2.06 -17.10 -18.63
C ALA A 46 2.98 -17.02 -17.41
N GLU A 47 4.29 -16.89 -17.64
CA GLU A 47 5.29 -16.73 -16.59
C GLU A 47 5.14 -15.38 -15.86
N ARG A 48 4.80 -14.30 -16.58
CA ARG A 48 4.52 -12.98 -15.98
C ARG A 48 3.36 -13.06 -14.98
N ARG A 49 2.25 -13.68 -15.39
CA ARG A 49 1.08 -13.90 -14.52
C ARG A 49 1.42 -14.77 -13.31
N LYS A 50 2.25 -15.81 -13.51
CA LYS A 50 2.72 -16.68 -12.42
C LYS A 50 3.55 -15.92 -11.39
N LYS A 51 4.58 -15.19 -11.83
CA LYS A 51 5.41 -14.35 -10.95
C LYS A 51 4.58 -13.30 -10.19
N TYR A 52 3.61 -12.69 -10.87
CA TYR A 52 2.70 -11.74 -10.21
C TYR A 52 1.85 -12.39 -9.12
N ARG A 53 1.31 -13.59 -9.35
CA ARG A 53 0.58 -14.35 -8.31
C ARG A 53 1.47 -14.70 -7.13
N GLU A 54 2.71 -15.09 -7.37
CA GLU A 54 3.69 -15.40 -6.31
C GLU A 54 4.02 -14.16 -5.49
N PHE A 55 4.26 -13.02 -6.14
CA PHE A 55 4.48 -11.73 -5.49
C PHE A 55 3.32 -11.35 -4.55
N VAL A 56 2.08 -11.42 -5.04
CA VAL A 56 0.89 -11.10 -4.22
C VAL A 56 0.70 -12.08 -3.07
N ARG A 57 0.96 -13.39 -3.28
CA ARG A 57 0.93 -14.40 -2.22
C ARG A 57 1.98 -14.12 -1.14
N GLY A 58 3.19 -13.72 -1.53
CA GLY A 58 4.24 -13.28 -0.61
C GLY A 58 3.76 -12.11 0.26
N MET A 59 3.19 -11.07 -0.36
CA MET A 59 2.64 -9.91 0.34
C MET A 59 1.51 -10.25 1.32
N ILE A 60 0.73 -11.31 1.07
CA ILE A 60 -0.35 -11.72 1.98
C ILE A 60 0.22 -12.42 3.21
N LYS A 61 1.23 -13.29 3.03
CA LYS A 61 1.87 -14.04 4.11
C LYS A 61 2.70 -13.11 5.01
N GLU A 62 3.45 -12.20 4.41
CA GLU A 62 4.32 -11.29 5.14
C GLU A 62 3.54 -10.06 5.62
N LYS A 63 3.11 -10.09 6.89
CA LYS A 63 2.37 -8.98 7.51
C LYS A 63 3.16 -7.66 7.48
N GLU A 64 4.49 -7.72 7.45
CA GLU A 64 5.37 -6.55 7.53
C GLU A 64 5.70 -5.92 6.16
N ALA A 65 5.43 -6.60 5.05
CA ALA A 65 5.81 -6.16 3.69
C ALA A 65 5.20 -4.81 3.24
N MET A 66 4.26 -4.22 4.01
CA MET A 66 3.68 -2.89 3.74
C MET A 66 3.69 -1.95 4.96
N LYS A 67 4.46 -2.27 6.02
CA LYS A 67 4.43 -1.50 7.28
C LYS A 67 5.06 -0.10 7.15
N GLY A 68 5.92 0.11 6.15
CA GLY A 68 6.69 1.34 5.97
C GLY A 68 5.93 2.52 5.36
N GLU A 69 5.01 2.28 4.40
CA GLU A 69 4.42 3.38 3.62
C GLU A 69 3.00 3.77 4.06
N MET A 70 2.19 2.82 4.55
CA MET A 70 0.77 3.06 4.90
C MET A 70 0.53 3.56 6.33
N ASN A 71 1.57 3.75 7.16
CA ASN A 71 1.40 4.28 8.52
C ASN A 71 1.34 5.82 8.58
N LYS A 72 1.17 6.52 7.45
CA LYS A 72 0.77 7.93 7.46
C LYS A 72 -0.72 8.04 7.76
N ARG A 73 -1.05 8.16 9.05
CA ARG A 73 -2.42 8.48 9.52
C ARG A 73 -2.63 9.98 9.46
N VAL A 74 -3.05 10.47 8.30
CA VAL A 74 -3.44 11.88 8.13
C VAL A 74 -4.95 11.97 8.23
N LEU A 75 -5.45 12.84 9.11
CA LEU A 75 -6.87 13.17 9.14
C LEU A 75 -7.11 14.35 8.20
N TYR A 76 -8.07 14.22 7.28
CA TYR A 76 -8.51 15.29 6.40
C TYR A 76 -9.89 15.79 6.85
N GLY A 77 -10.08 17.10 6.89
CA GLY A 77 -11.34 17.73 7.33
C GLY A 77 -11.13 19.16 7.85
N SER A 78 -12.20 19.76 8.38
CA SER A 78 -12.12 21.04 9.09
C SER A 78 -11.35 20.92 10.41
N GLU A 79 -10.83 22.04 10.92
CA GLU A 79 -10.09 22.07 12.19
C GLU A 79 -10.91 21.48 13.35
N ASP A 80 -12.18 21.87 13.47
CA ASP A 80 -13.13 21.32 14.46
C ASP A 80 -13.28 19.79 14.36
N PHE A 81 -13.26 19.25 13.14
CA PHE A 81 -13.39 17.81 12.91
C PHE A 81 -12.13 17.08 13.35
N ILE A 82 -10.95 17.61 12.99
CA ILE A 82 -9.66 17.05 13.37
C ILE A 82 -9.52 17.03 14.90
N GLU A 83 -9.85 18.13 15.58
CA GLU A 83 -9.76 18.22 17.04
C GLU A 83 -10.69 17.21 17.74
N LYS A 84 -11.94 17.10 17.27
CA LYS A 84 -12.91 16.11 17.80
C LYS A 84 -12.42 14.68 17.64
N VAL A 85 -11.87 14.32 16.48
CA VAL A 85 -11.39 12.96 16.20
C VAL A 85 -10.12 12.65 16.98
N THR A 86 -9.16 13.59 17.06
CA THR A 86 -7.94 13.43 17.86
C THR A 86 -8.27 13.24 19.34
N LYS A 87 -9.19 14.04 19.90
CA LYS A 87 -9.62 13.90 21.30
C LYS A 87 -10.32 12.56 21.57
N LYS A 88 -11.18 12.11 20.66
CA LYS A 88 -11.97 10.88 20.82
C LYS A 88 -11.14 9.60 20.65
N TYR A 89 -10.21 9.56 19.71
CA TYR A 89 -9.49 8.34 19.33
C TYR A 89 -8.00 8.35 19.70
N LYS A 90 -7.48 9.44 20.31
CA LYS A 90 -6.06 9.61 20.67
C LYS A 90 -5.11 9.32 19.50
N VAL A 91 -5.49 9.74 18.29
CA VAL A 91 -4.68 9.55 17.07
C VAL A 91 -3.92 10.83 16.75
N GLU A 92 -2.60 10.72 16.54
CA GLU A 92 -1.79 11.82 15.99
C GLU A 92 -2.19 12.05 14.52
N ALA A 93 -2.76 13.22 14.24
CA ALA A 93 -3.32 13.59 12.93
C ALA A 93 -2.33 14.27 11.98
N VAL A 94 -1.14 14.63 12.47
CA VAL A 94 -0.22 15.55 11.80
C VAL A 94 0.97 14.78 11.24
N ILE A 95 1.25 14.98 9.95
CA ILE A 95 2.52 14.57 9.34
C ILE A 95 3.63 15.38 10.01
N LYS A 96 4.40 14.76 10.91
CA LYS A 96 5.62 15.40 11.42
C LYS A 96 6.53 15.67 10.23
N PRO A 97 6.92 16.94 9.95
CA PRO A 97 7.86 17.21 8.87
C PRO A 97 9.17 16.49 9.19
N LYS A 98 9.69 15.74 8.20
CA LYS A 98 10.98 15.08 8.32
C LYS A 98 12.07 16.16 8.21
N GLY A 99 12.40 16.80 9.32
CA GLY A 99 13.46 17.80 9.39
C GLY A 99 14.86 17.17 9.30
N ARG A 100 15.84 17.97 8.84
CA ARG A 100 17.28 17.66 8.98
C ARG A 100 17.58 17.48 10.49
N PRO A 101 18.36 16.48 10.89
CA PRO A 101 18.85 16.38 12.28
C PRO A 101 19.51 17.70 12.68
N ARG A 102 19.23 18.21 13.89
CA ARG A 102 19.99 19.34 14.42
C ARG A 102 21.47 18.92 14.47
N LYS A 103 22.36 19.83 14.07
CA LYS A 103 23.80 19.64 14.28
C LYS A 103 24.02 19.77 15.79
N ASP A 104 24.64 18.78 16.42
CA ASP A 104 25.08 18.91 17.81
C ASP A 104 26.10 20.06 17.89
N GLU A 105 25.98 20.95 18.87
CA GLU A 105 26.90 22.08 19.09
C GLU A 105 28.22 21.65 19.75
N ASP A 106 28.64 20.39 19.58
CA ASP A 106 29.87 19.83 20.16
C ASP A 106 30.99 19.60 19.12
N ASP A 107 30.98 20.36 18.02
CA ASP A 107 32.08 20.46 17.05
C ASP A 107 32.78 21.84 17.11
N GLU A 108 32.83 22.48 18.27
CA GLU A 108 33.76 23.59 18.53
C GLU A 108 34.56 23.39 19.82
N LYS A 109 35.83 23.01 19.59
CA LYS A 109 37.03 22.96 20.45
C LYS A 109 37.41 21.65 21.13
#